data_AF-A0A2R6AAJ4-F1
#
_entry.id   AF-A0A2R6AAJ4-F1
#
_cell.length_a   1.000
_cell.length_b   1.000
_cell.length_c   1.000
_cell.angle_alpha   90.00
_cell.angle_beta   90.00
_cell.angle_gamma   90.00
#
_symmetry.space_group_name_H-M   'P 1'
#
loop_
_entity.id
_entity.type
_entity.pdbx_description
1 polymer ?
#
loop_
_entity_poly.entity_id
_entity_poly.type
_entity_poly.pdbx_seq_one_letter_code
_entity_poly.pdbx_strand_id
1 'polypeptide(L)'
;MLLLFIALGEYWSLTHFVNQLAFVFTTQFLLLPLYGLLIALHMHREESLRVFELNLVGDWDSYLLSRLFVSALGLLPLVAVSYVAVFAAHQPSLVAYVALWVLCFLSVASLGSLSKSLGVFLVILVTYSILLPVALASVYQEYSSMGGLPPATLDYLAFFTAPLMAHYYAVGGLMAIGNMNGALVSLAMCSVMLLAYFFIGRSVELNP
;
A
#
# COMPACT_ATOMS: atom_id res chain seq x y z
N MET A 1 13.49 5.27 -18.02
CA MET A 1 12.30 5.45 -18.90
C MET A 1 11.00 5.19 -18.17
N LEU A 2 10.76 4.03 -17.54
CA LEU A 2 9.49 3.73 -16.86
C LEU A 2 9.06 4.84 -15.86
N LEU A 3 9.92 5.18 -14.90
CA LEU A 3 9.65 6.25 -13.91
C LEU A 3 9.31 7.61 -14.53
N LEU A 4 9.83 7.90 -15.73
CA LEU A 4 9.60 9.16 -16.42
C LEU A 4 8.22 9.18 -17.10
N PHE A 5 7.78 8.03 -17.65
CA PHE A 5 6.39 7.85 -18.10
C PHE A 5 5.41 7.90 -16.93
N ILE A 6 5.78 7.32 -15.78
CA ILE A 6 4.98 7.37 -14.55
C ILE A 6 4.81 8.83 -14.10
N ALA A 7 5.91 9.58 -14.00
CA ALA A 7 5.90 10.98 -13.58
C ALA A 7 5.07 11.87 -14.52
N LEU A 8 5.24 11.70 -15.83
CA LEU A 8 4.48 12.45 -16.83
C LEU A 8 2.99 12.09 -16.79
N GLY A 9 2.67 10.79 -16.62
CA GLY A 9 1.30 10.31 -16.50
C GLY A 9 0.59 10.87 -15.27
N GLU A 10 1.23 10.81 -14.10
CA GLU A 10 0.69 11.37 -12.85
C GLU A 10 0.51 12.89 -12.95
N TYR A 11 1.52 13.62 -13.44
CA TYR A 11 1.43 15.07 -13.62
C TYR A 11 0.28 15.45 -14.57
N TRP A 12 0.16 14.77 -15.70
CA TRP A 12 -0.92 15.02 -16.66
C TRP A 12 -2.29 14.69 -16.05
N SER A 13 -2.37 13.60 -15.27
CA SER A 13 -3.60 13.20 -14.59
C SER A 13 -4.09 14.22 -13.55
N LEU A 14 -3.17 14.87 -12.83
CA LEU A 14 -3.48 15.88 -11.81
C LEU A 14 -3.86 17.23 -12.42
N THR A 15 -3.28 17.59 -13.56
CA THR A 15 -3.41 18.93 -14.16
C THR A 15 -4.54 19.03 -15.19
N HIS A 16 -4.89 17.93 -15.87
CA HIS A 16 -5.83 17.96 -16.99
C HIS A 16 -7.18 17.29 -16.67
N PHE A 17 -7.29 16.53 -15.58
CA PHE A 17 -8.55 15.88 -15.19
C PHE A 17 -9.16 16.52 -13.95
N VAL A 18 -10.46 16.80 -14.07
CA VAL A 18 -11.28 17.37 -13.01
C VAL A 18 -11.32 16.40 -11.81
N ASN A 19 -11.22 16.95 -10.60
CA ASN A 19 -11.35 16.25 -9.30
C ASN A 19 -10.26 15.21 -8.95
N GLN A 20 -9.07 15.24 -9.57
CA GLN A 20 -7.92 14.39 -9.17
C GLN A 20 -8.17 12.88 -9.28
N LEU A 21 -9.33 12.46 -9.79
CA LEU A 21 -9.75 11.06 -9.84
C LEU A 21 -8.81 10.24 -10.74
N ALA A 22 -8.36 10.82 -11.86
CA ALA A 22 -7.39 10.17 -12.74
C ALA A 22 -6.05 9.89 -12.03
N PHE A 23 -5.61 10.77 -11.13
CA PHE A 23 -4.41 10.54 -10.32
C PHE A 23 -4.63 9.42 -9.31
N VAL A 24 -5.76 9.43 -8.60
CA VAL A 24 -6.13 8.35 -7.68
C VAL A 24 -6.15 7.01 -8.42
N PHE A 25 -6.79 6.93 -9.59
CA PHE A 25 -6.88 5.69 -10.34
C PHE A 25 -5.51 5.22 -10.87
N THR A 26 -4.75 6.13 -11.47
CA THR A 26 -3.43 5.80 -12.03
C THR A 26 -2.46 5.37 -10.93
N THR A 27 -2.39 6.14 -9.85
CA THR A 27 -1.50 5.85 -8.73
C THR A 27 -1.96 4.60 -8.01
N GLN A 28 -3.21 4.51 -7.53
CA GLN A 28 -3.68 3.44 -6.65
C GLN A 28 -3.93 2.09 -7.37
N PHE A 29 -4.37 2.10 -8.63
CA PHE A 29 -4.82 0.87 -9.31
C PHE A 29 -3.89 0.39 -10.42
N LEU A 30 -2.92 1.20 -10.86
CA LEU A 30 -2.03 0.82 -11.95
C LEU A 30 -0.56 0.81 -11.54
N LEU A 31 -0.02 1.97 -11.18
CA LEU A 31 1.42 2.13 -10.93
C LEU A 31 1.95 1.24 -9.82
N LEU A 32 1.09 1.01 -8.86
CA LEU A 32 1.43 0.69 -7.51
C LEU A 32 1.14 -0.77 -7.17
N PRO A 33 0.06 -1.39 -7.68
CA PRO A 33 0.01 -2.83 -7.77
C PRO A 33 1.13 -3.36 -8.66
N LEU A 34 1.46 -2.71 -9.78
CA LEU A 34 2.54 -3.18 -10.65
C LEU A 34 3.92 -3.03 -10.02
N TYR A 35 4.29 -1.81 -9.60
CA TYR A 35 5.61 -1.53 -9.04
C TYR A 35 5.78 -2.12 -7.65
N GLY A 36 4.74 -2.04 -6.81
CA GLY A 36 4.71 -2.63 -5.49
C GLY A 36 4.86 -4.15 -5.55
N LEU A 37 4.16 -4.84 -6.44
CA LEU A 37 4.27 -6.30 -6.57
C LEU A 37 5.64 -6.74 -7.08
N LEU A 38 6.26 -5.99 -8.00
CA LEU A 38 7.66 -6.22 -8.40
C LEU A 38 8.62 -6.12 -7.22
N ILE A 39 8.47 -5.12 -6.35
CA ILE A 39 9.31 -4.96 -5.16
C ILE A 39 9.00 -6.02 -4.10
N ALA A 40 7.72 -6.30 -3.87
CA ALA A 40 7.28 -7.27 -2.88
C ALA A 40 7.72 -8.69 -3.25
N LEU A 41 7.82 -9.03 -4.55
CA LEU A 41 8.42 -10.29 -4.99
C LEU A 41 9.87 -10.46 -4.52
N HIS A 42 10.64 -9.37 -4.37
CA HIS A 42 11.98 -9.45 -3.77
C HIS A 42 11.94 -9.77 -2.27
N MET A 43 10.83 -9.51 -1.60
CA MET A 43 10.57 -9.95 -0.22
C MET A 43 10.18 -11.42 -0.14
N HIS A 44 9.83 -12.10 -1.24
CA HIS A 44 9.56 -13.53 -1.19
C HIS A 44 10.75 -14.29 -1.77
N ARG A 45 11.61 -14.80 -0.88
CA ARG A 45 12.80 -15.57 -1.27
C ARG A 45 12.59 -17.04 -0.97
N GLU A 46 13.14 -17.86 -1.85
CA GLU A 46 13.31 -19.30 -1.63
C GLU A 46 14.05 -19.55 -0.31
N GLU A 47 13.77 -20.69 0.30
CA GLU A 47 14.29 -21.07 1.60
C GLU A 47 15.83 -21.14 1.62
N SER A 48 16.43 -21.60 0.52
CA SER A 48 17.89 -21.66 0.33
C SER A 48 18.55 -20.27 0.41
N LEU A 49 17.97 -19.27 -0.27
CA LEU A 49 18.44 -17.88 -0.24
C LEU A 49 18.20 -17.24 1.12
N ARG A 50 17.06 -17.53 1.76
CA ARG A 50 16.74 -17.06 3.12
C ARG A 50 17.78 -17.53 4.14
N VAL A 51 18.12 -18.82 4.12
CA VAL A 51 19.15 -19.38 5.02
C VAL A 51 20.52 -18.76 4.74
N PHE A 52 20.87 -18.56 3.47
CA PHE A 52 22.12 -17.87 3.11
C PHE A 52 22.16 -16.43 3.63
N GLU A 53 21.12 -15.63 3.40
CA GLU A 53 21.01 -14.24 3.86
C GLU A 53 21.04 -14.17 5.39
N LEU A 54 20.34 -15.09 6.07
CA LEU A 54 20.35 -15.19 7.53
C LEU A 54 21.75 -15.51 8.07
N ASN A 55 22.48 -16.45 7.47
CA ASN A 55 23.85 -16.77 7.86
C ASN A 55 24.82 -15.61 7.65
N LEU A 56 24.57 -14.76 6.65
CA LEU A 56 25.41 -13.59 6.36
C LEU A 56 25.15 -12.45 7.36
N VAL A 57 23.90 -12.25 7.76
CA VAL A 57 23.49 -11.18 8.69
C VAL A 57 23.68 -11.59 10.16
N GLY A 58 23.56 -12.89 10.47
CA GLY A 58 23.83 -13.48 11.78
C GLY A 58 22.67 -13.41 12.80
N ASP A 59 21.59 -12.70 12.49
CA ASP A 59 20.43 -12.52 13.37
C ASP A 59 19.13 -12.32 12.56
N TRP A 60 18.04 -12.92 13.03
CA TRP A 60 16.70 -12.79 12.46
C TRP A 60 16.18 -11.36 12.52
N ASP A 61 16.41 -10.62 13.60
CA ASP A 61 15.91 -9.24 13.70
C ASP A 61 16.55 -8.34 12.64
N SER A 62 17.86 -8.44 12.51
CA SER A 62 18.64 -7.71 11.52
C SER A 62 18.27 -8.14 10.09
N TYR A 63 18.00 -9.43 9.88
CA TYR A 63 17.50 -9.93 8.59
C TYR A 63 16.13 -9.32 8.25
N LEU A 64 15.13 -9.43 9.12
CA LEU A 64 13.78 -8.90 8.91
C LEU A 64 13.79 -7.38 8.68
N LEU A 65 14.60 -6.65 9.46
CA LEU A 65 14.76 -5.20 9.33
C LEU A 65 15.44 -4.83 8.02
N SER A 66 16.48 -5.55 7.61
CA SER A 66 17.16 -5.31 6.33
C SER A 66 16.21 -5.48 5.14
N ARG A 67 15.30 -6.44 5.20
CA ARG A 67 14.29 -6.67 4.15
C ARG A 67 13.29 -5.55 4.08
N LEU A 68 12.72 -5.16 5.22
CA LEU A 68 11.82 -4.01 5.30
C LEU A 68 12.49 -2.76 4.74
N PHE A 69 13.75 -2.53 5.11
CA PHE A 69 14.53 -1.38 4.65
C PHE A 69 14.78 -1.40 3.14
N VAL A 70 15.22 -2.54 2.59
CA VAL A 70 15.44 -2.69 1.14
C VAL A 70 14.15 -2.52 0.36
N SER A 71 13.01 -3.03 0.85
CA SER A 71 11.71 -2.85 0.20
C SER A 71 11.21 -1.40 0.28
N ALA A 72 11.41 -0.74 1.41
CA ALA A 72 11.09 0.69 1.55
C ALA A 72 11.95 1.55 0.60
N LEU A 73 13.25 1.26 0.49
CA LEU A 73 14.14 1.89 -0.48
C LEU A 73 13.72 1.60 -1.92
N GLY A 74 13.27 0.38 -2.20
CA GLY A 74 12.74 -0.01 -3.51
C GLY A 74 11.53 0.82 -3.93
N LEU A 75 10.67 1.22 -2.99
CA LEU A 75 9.49 2.05 -3.25
C LEU A 75 9.81 3.55 -3.34
N LEU A 76 10.99 3.98 -2.88
CA LEU A 76 11.38 5.39 -2.85
C LEU A 76 11.27 6.10 -4.20
N PRO A 77 11.64 5.49 -5.36
CA PRO A 77 11.45 6.12 -6.66
C PRO A 77 9.98 6.44 -6.97
N LEU A 78 9.06 5.55 -6.61
CA LEU A 78 7.62 5.77 -6.81
C LEU A 78 7.15 6.93 -5.91
N VAL A 79 7.53 6.93 -4.64
CA VAL A 79 7.18 7.99 -3.69
C VAL A 79 7.73 9.34 -4.13
N ALA A 80 8.98 9.38 -4.59
CA ALA A 80 9.62 10.60 -5.08
C ALA A 80 8.91 11.16 -6.31
N VAL A 81 8.53 10.29 -7.26
CA VAL A 81 7.78 10.68 -8.45
C VAL A 81 6.40 11.23 -8.08
N SER A 82 5.65 10.52 -7.25
CA SER A 82 4.33 10.98 -6.80
C SER A 82 4.42 12.26 -5.98
N TYR A 83 5.46 12.43 -5.17
CA TYR A 83 5.70 13.69 -4.44
C TYR A 83 5.92 14.88 -5.39
N VAL A 84 6.77 14.72 -6.41
CA VAL A 84 7.02 15.77 -7.40
C VAL A 84 5.75 16.10 -8.17
N ALA A 85 4.98 15.09 -8.60
CA ALA A 85 3.73 15.29 -9.34
C ALA A 85 2.69 16.04 -8.49
N VAL A 86 2.51 15.64 -7.23
CA VAL A 86 1.57 16.25 -6.29
C VAL A 86 1.95 17.69 -5.95
N PHE A 87 3.25 17.97 -5.74
CA PHE A 87 3.73 19.32 -5.46
C PHE A 87 3.56 20.24 -6.68
N ALA A 88 3.91 19.76 -7.87
CA ALA A 88 3.74 20.49 -9.12
C ALA A 88 2.26 20.81 -9.43
N ALA A 89 1.33 19.97 -8.96
CA ALA A 89 -0.11 20.18 -9.10
C ALA A 89 -0.77 20.96 -7.94
N HIS A 90 0.02 21.46 -6.97
CA HIS A 90 -0.47 22.18 -5.78
C HIS A 90 -1.47 21.40 -4.91
N GLN A 91 -1.29 20.08 -4.74
CA GLN A 91 -2.17 19.22 -3.93
C GLN A 91 -1.46 18.57 -2.72
N PRO A 92 -0.80 19.34 -1.82
CA PRO A 92 0.08 18.79 -0.80
C PRO A 92 -0.61 17.83 0.19
N SER A 93 -1.94 17.89 0.33
CA SER A 93 -2.72 16.96 1.16
C SER A 93 -2.55 15.50 0.73
N LEU A 94 -2.36 15.24 -0.57
CA LEU A 94 -2.23 13.88 -1.12
C LEU A 94 -0.93 13.19 -0.71
N VAL A 95 0.13 13.95 -0.37
CA VAL A 95 1.44 13.39 0.00
C VAL A 95 1.32 12.47 1.21
N ALA A 96 0.54 12.88 2.22
CA ALA A 96 0.32 12.08 3.42
C ALA A 96 -0.36 10.73 3.10
N TYR A 97 -1.29 10.72 2.13
CA TYR A 97 -2.01 9.52 1.72
C TYR A 97 -1.19 8.60 0.81
N VAL A 98 -0.29 9.15 -0.01
CA VAL A 98 0.73 8.36 -0.71
C VAL A 98 1.65 7.67 0.30
N ALA A 99 2.14 8.41 1.30
CA ALA A 99 3.00 7.84 2.34
C ALA A 99 2.27 6.78 3.18
N LEU A 100 1.02 7.05 3.58
CA LEU A 100 0.18 6.09 4.29
C LEU A 100 -0.03 4.83 3.45
N TRP A 101 -0.28 4.98 2.15
CA TRP A 101 -0.44 3.84 1.26
C TRP A 101 0.83 2.97 1.19
N VAL A 102 2.00 3.58 1.02
CA VAL A 102 3.29 2.86 0.99
C VAL A 102 3.47 2.06 2.27
N LEU A 103 3.15 2.67 3.42
CA LEU A 103 3.25 2.02 4.71
C LEU A 103 2.28 0.84 4.83
N CYS A 104 1.01 1.00 4.45
CA CYS A 104 0.04 -0.09 4.47
C CYS A 104 0.48 -1.24 3.55
N PHE A 105 0.95 -0.92 2.35
CA PHE A 105 1.46 -1.91 1.41
C PHE A 105 2.67 -2.67 1.96
N LEU A 106 3.67 -1.96 2.50
CA LEU A 106 4.86 -2.58 3.12
C LEU A 106 4.48 -3.46 4.30
N SER A 107 3.51 -3.05 5.11
CA SER A 107 3.05 -3.82 6.27
C SER A 107 2.37 -5.14 5.86
N VAL A 108 1.59 -5.12 4.79
CA VAL A 108 0.96 -6.33 4.23
C VAL A 108 1.99 -7.21 3.53
N ALA A 109 2.88 -6.61 2.73
CA ALA A 109 3.92 -7.32 2.00
C ALA A 109 4.93 -7.99 2.94
N SER A 110 5.35 -7.32 4.01
CA SER A 110 6.25 -7.90 5.00
C SER A 110 5.60 -9.11 5.68
N LEU A 111 4.38 -8.96 6.20
CA LEU A 111 3.67 -10.04 6.86
C LEU A 111 3.42 -11.22 5.89
N GLY A 112 2.98 -10.93 4.67
CA GLY A 112 2.76 -11.94 3.64
C GLY A 112 4.03 -12.70 3.24
N SER A 113 5.20 -12.04 3.29
CA SER A 113 6.49 -12.65 2.93
C SER A 113 6.93 -13.77 3.87
N LEU A 114 6.31 -13.85 5.07
CA LEU A 114 6.54 -14.95 6.01
C LEU A 114 5.86 -16.25 5.57
N SER A 115 4.93 -16.21 4.61
CA SER A 115 4.30 -17.40 4.07
C SER A 115 5.34 -18.31 3.40
N LYS A 116 5.15 -19.64 3.49
CA LYS A 116 6.06 -20.61 2.84
C LYS A 116 5.84 -20.71 1.32
N SER A 117 4.66 -20.32 0.82
CA SER A 117 4.25 -20.49 -0.57
C SER A 117 4.19 -19.15 -1.30
N LEU A 118 4.87 -19.05 -2.44
CA LEU A 118 4.80 -17.89 -3.35
C LEU A 118 3.37 -17.64 -3.84
N GLY A 119 2.59 -18.72 -4.07
CA GLY A 119 1.20 -18.59 -4.49
C GLY A 119 0.34 -17.91 -3.43
N VAL A 120 0.51 -18.26 -2.15
CA VAL A 120 -0.21 -17.63 -1.04
C VAL A 120 0.18 -16.17 -0.91
N PHE A 121 1.48 -15.86 -0.99
CA PHE A 121 1.98 -14.50 -0.95
C PHE A 121 1.39 -13.62 -2.06
N LEU A 122 1.39 -14.12 -3.29
CA LEU A 122 0.81 -13.44 -4.45
C LEU A 122 -0.70 -13.22 -4.30
N VAL A 123 -1.44 -14.20 -3.79
CA VAL A 123 -2.88 -14.06 -3.53
C VAL A 123 -3.14 -12.95 -2.50
N ILE A 124 -2.36 -12.89 -1.42
CA ILE A 124 -2.47 -11.83 -0.41
C ILE A 124 -2.23 -10.45 -1.05
N LEU A 125 -1.14 -10.31 -1.81
CA LEU A 125 -0.79 -9.03 -2.44
C LEU A 125 -1.81 -8.58 -3.48
N VAL A 126 -2.24 -9.48 -4.38
CA VAL A 126 -3.24 -9.16 -5.41
C VAL A 126 -4.59 -8.83 -4.78
N THR A 127 -4.99 -9.57 -3.74
CA THR A 127 -6.22 -9.30 -3.01
C THR A 127 -6.18 -7.93 -2.36
N TYR A 128 -5.09 -7.60 -1.67
CA TYR A 128 -4.92 -6.34 -0.97
C TYR A 128 -4.78 -5.13 -1.91
N SER A 129 -3.97 -5.24 -2.97
CA SER A 129 -3.62 -4.11 -3.84
C SER A 129 -4.57 -3.91 -5.03
N ILE A 130 -5.33 -4.93 -5.44
CA ILE A 130 -6.21 -4.87 -6.61
C ILE A 130 -7.65 -5.21 -6.23
N LEU A 131 -7.90 -6.44 -5.75
CA LEU A 131 -9.28 -6.92 -5.61
C LEU A 131 -10.08 -6.14 -4.57
N LEU A 132 -9.51 -5.88 -3.39
CA LEU A 132 -10.18 -5.12 -2.33
C LEU A 132 -10.44 -3.66 -2.73
N PRO A 133 -9.46 -2.89 -3.24
CA PRO A 133 -9.71 -1.55 -3.74
C PRO A 133 -10.80 -1.48 -4.82
N VAL A 134 -10.80 -2.42 -5.77
CA VAL A 134 -11.81 -2.46 -6.85
C VAL A 134 -13.19 -2.82 -6.32
N ALA A 135 -13.27 -3.80 -5.41
CA ALA A 135 -14.52 -4.18 -4.77
C ALA A 135 -15.09 -3.01 -3.96
N LEU A 136 -14.25 -2.33 -3.18
CA LEU A 136 -14.65 -1.16 -2.41
C LEU A 136 -15.15 -0.04 -3.32
N ALA A 137 -14.42 0.32 -4.38
CA ALA A 137 -14.86 1.34 -5.34
C ALA A 137 -16.27 1.06 -5.88
N SER A 138 -16.56 -0.20 -6.21
CA SER A 138 -17.88 -0.65 -6.67
C SER A 138 -18.96 -0.47 -5.59
N VAL A 139 -18.65 -0.84 -4.34
CA VAL A 139 -19.56 -0.67 -3.21
C VAL A 139 -19.86 0.81 -2.94
N TYR A 140 -18.84 1.69 -2.93
CA TYR A 140 -19.05 3.13 -2.75
C TYR A 140 -19.92 3.73 -3.87
N GLN A 141 -19.73 3.27 -5.10
CA GLN A 141 -20.56 3.68 -6.23
C GLN A 141 -22.02 3.28 -6.04
N GLU A 142 -22.28 2.06 -5.57
CA GLU A 142 -23.63 1.57 -5.28
C GLU A 142 -24.32 2.40 -4.19
N TYR A 143 -23.66 2.59 -3.04
CA TYR A 143 -24.22 3.41 -1.94
C TYR A 143 -24.48 4.85 -2.37
N SER A 144 -23.54 5.45 -3.12
CA SER A 144 -23.72 6.80 -3.65
C SER A 144 -24.94 6.89 -4.59
N SER A 145 -25.19 5.86 -5.40
CA SER A 145 -26.35 5.83 -6.30
C SER A 145 -27.68 5.72 -5.56
N MET A 146 -27.68 5.11 -4.37
CA MET A 146 -28.85 4.98 -3.50
C MET A 146 -29.03 6.20 -2.57
N GLY A 147 -28.14 7.20 -2.62
CA GLY A 147 -28.14 8.35 -1.72
C GLY A 147 -27.77 8.02 -0.28
N GLY A 148 -27.15 6.86 -0.05
CA GLY A 148 -26.71 6.39 1.26
C GLY A 148 -25.21 6.53 1.48
N LEU A 149 -24.78 6.36 2.72
CA LEU A 149 -23.37 6.22 3.09
C LEU A 149 -23.07 4.77 3.47
N PRO A 150 -21.91 4.23 3.07
CA PRO A 150 -21.46 2.93 3.55
C PRO A 150 -21.29 2.92 5.07
N PRO A 151 -21.34 1.74 5.71
CA PRO A 151 -20.99 1.59 7.12
C PRO A 151 -19.52 1.96 7.38
N ALA A 152 -19.25 2.55 8.56
CA ALA A 152 -17.93 3.01 8.96
C ALA A 152 -16.83 1.93 8.90
N THR A 153 -17.19 0.64 9.04
CA THR A 153 -16.24 -0.47 8.90
C THR A 153 -15.64 -0.56 7.50
N LEU A 154 -16.44 -0.27 6.46
CA LEU A 154 -15.95 -0.22 5.08
C LEU A 154 -15.07 1.01 4.87
N ASP A 155 -15.35 2.13 5.53
CA ASP A 155 -14.49 3.31 5.45
C ASP A 155 -13.10 3.02 6.04
N TYR A 156 -13.02 2.40 7.22
CA TYR A 156 -11.72 2.01 7.80
C TYR A 156 -10.97 1.03 6.89
N LEU A 157 -11.67 0.07 6.29
CA LEU A 157 -11.09 -0.87 5.33
C LEU A 157 -10.59 -0.14 4.07
N ALA A 158 -11.32 0.86 3.58
CA ALA A 158 -10.93 1.68 2.44
C ALA A 158 -9.69 2.52 2.75
N PHE A 159 -9.62 3.15 3.92
CA PHE A 159 -8.39 3.85 4.33
C PHE A 159 -7.20 2.90 4.46
N PHE A 160 -7.41 1.66 4.87
CA PHE A 160 -6.33 0.68 5.01
C PHE A 160 -5.86 0.09 3.68
N THR A 161 -6.77 -0.16 2.73
CA THR A 161 -6.48 -0.83 1.45
C THR A 161 -6.20 0.14 0.30
N ALA A 162 -6.88 1.30 0.30
CA ALA A 162 -6.79 2.31 -0.75
C ALA A 162 -6.89 3.74 -0.20
N PRO A 163 -5.88 4.23 0.55
CA PRO A 163 -5.93 5.52 1.24
C PRO A 163 -6.16 6.72 0.32
N LEU A 164 -5.65 6.70 -0.92
CA LEU A 164 -5.89 7.77 -1.89
C LEU A 164 -7.36 7.81 -2.34
N MET A 165 -7.94 6.64 -2.60
CA MET A 165 -9.37 6.52 -2.93
C MET A 165 -10.25 6.90 -1.75
N ALA A 166 -9.86 6.48 -0.54
CA ALA A 166 -10.57 6.82 0.67
C ALA A 166 -10.56 8.31 0.95
N HIS A 167 -9.41 8.98 0.78
CA HIS A 167 -9.33 10.42 0.89
C HIS A 167 -10.27 11.12 -0.10
N TYR A 168 -10.28 10.67 -1.36
CA TYR A 168 -11.16 11.19 -2.40
C TYR A 168 -12.64 11.07 -2.01
N TYR A 169 -13.08 9.90 -1.55
CA TYR A 169 -14.46 9.70 -1.09
C TYR A 169 -14.80 10.49 0.17
N ALA A 170 -13.87 10.64 1.11
CA ALA A 170 -14.07 11.44 2.31
C ALA A 170 -14.22 12.94 2.00
N VAL A 171 -13.40 13.50 1.10
CA VAL A 171 -13.53 14.90 0.66
C VAL A 171 -14.82 15.12 -0.13
N GLY A 172 -15.26 14.11 -0.89
CA GLY A 172 -16.55 14.10 -1.60
C GLY A 172 -17.79 13.91 -0.71
N GLY A 173 -17.63 13.71 0.60
CA GLY A 173 -18.74 13.47 1.51
C GLY A 173 -19.40 12.09 1.36
N LEU A 174 -18.69 11.12 0.79
CA LEU A 174 -19.17 9.75 0.53
C LEU A 174 -18.75 8.74 1.61
N MET A 175 -18.15 9.20 2.71
CA MET A 175 -17.73 8.38 3.84
C MET A 175 -18.41 8.86 5.13
N ALA A 176 -18.72 7.93 6.02
CA ALA A 176 -19.30 8.22 7.34
C ALA A 176 -18.23 8.68 8.35
N ILE A 177 -16.97 8.29 8.16
CA ILE A 177 -15.84 8.71 9.01
C ILE A 177 -15.05 9.87 8.39
N GLY A 178 -14.44 10.69 9.25
CA GLY A 178 -13.53 11.74 8.83
C GLY A 178 -12.13 11.21 8.42
N ASN A 179 -11.48 11.96 7.53
CA ASN A 179 -10.13 11.70 7.00
C ASN A 179 -9.08 11.34 8.08
N MET A 180 -9.07 12.08 9.19
CA MET A 180 -8.10 11.89 10.26
C MET A 180 -8.31 10.57 11.01
N ASN A 181 -9.57 10.22 11.30
CA ASN A 181 -9.89 8.97 12.00
C ASN A 181 -9.54 7.76 11.14
N GLY A 182 -9.86 7.80 9.84
CA GLY A 182 -9.49 6.76 8.89
C GLY A 182 -7.98 6.55 8.84
N ALA A 183 -7.21 7.63 8.66
CA ALA A 183 -5.75 7.57 8.60
C ALA A 183 -5.11 7.02 9.90
N LEU A 184 -5.60 7.45 11.07
CA LEU A 184 -5.09 6.98 12.37
C LEU A 184 -5.33 5.48 12.58
N VAL A 185 -6.51 4.98 12.20
CA VAL A 185 -6.82 3.55 12.29
C VAL A 185 -5.93 2.75 11.35
N SER A 186 -5.71 3.24 10.11
CA SER A 186 -4.78 2.58 9.18
C SER A 186 -3.35 2.57 9.70
N LEU A 187 -2.85 3.66 10.30
CA LEU A 187 -1.54 3.70 10.95
C LEU A 187 -1.44 2.68 12.10
N ALA A 188 -2.49 2.57 12.92
CA ALA A 188 -2.54 1.59 13.99
C ALA A 188 -2.51 0.15 13.44
N MET A 189 -3.28 -0.14 12.39
CA MET A 189 -3.26 -1.45 11.71
C MET A 189 -1.89 -1.77 11.12
N CYS A 190 -1.25 -0.82 10.43
CA CYS A 190 0.12 -0.98 9.92
C CYS A 190 1.09 -1.31 11.04
N SER A 191 1.02 -0.58 12.15
CA SER A 191 1.88 -0.79 13.31
C SER A 191 1.71 -2.19 13.89
N VAL A 192 0.45 -2.66 14.03
CA VAL A 192 0.15 -4.02 14.49
C VAL A 192 0.70 -5.07 13.53
N MET A 193 0.57 -4.88 12.22
CA MET A 193 1.07 -5.83 11.22
C MET A 193 2.59 -5.88 11.18
N LEU A 194 3.28 -4.75 11.30
CA LEU A 194 4.74 -4.70 11.38
C LEU A 194 5.24 -5.36 12.68
N LEU A 195 4.58 -5.12 13.81
CA LEU A 195 4.91 -5.82 15.05
C LEU A 195 4.69 -7.33 14.90
N ALA A 196 3.56 -7.75 14.33
CA ALA A 196 3.28 -9.15 14.06
C ALA A 196 4.32 -9.78 13.12
N TYR A 197 4.82 -9.04 12.14
CA TYR A 197 5.90 -9.49 11.25
C TYR A 197 7.18 -9.83 12.04
N PHE A 198 7.59 -8.98 12.98
CA PHE A 198 8.74 -9.28 13.84
C PHE A 198 8.49 -10.46 14.78
N PHE A 199 7.32 -10.50 15.45
CA PHE A 199 6.99 -11.59 16.38
C PHE A 199 6.87 -12.95 15.68
N ILE A 200 6.16 -13.00 14.56
CA ILE A 200 6.00 -14.25 13.79
C ILE A 200 7.32 -14.64 13.16
N GLY A 201 8.09 -13.69 12.62
CA GLY A 201 9.42 -13.94 12.07
C GLY A 201 10.35 -14.62 13.08
N ARG A 202 10.37 -14.16 14.34
CA ARG A 202 11.10 -14.84 15.42
C ARG A 202 10.50 -16.18 15.82
N SER A 203 9.19 -16.37 15.74
CA SER A 203 8.61 -17.69 16.05
C SER A 203 9.03 -18.77 15.04
N VAL A 204 9.33 -18.38 13.80
CA VAL A 204 9.86 -19.27 12.75
C VAL A 204 11.31 -19.68 13.05
N GLU A 205 12.10 -18.84 13.73
CA GLU A 205 13.45 -19.21 14.23
C GLU A 205 13.40 -20.41 15.17
N LEU A 206 12.37 -20.48 16.02
CA LEU A 206 12.25 -21.49 17.08
C LEU A 206 11.69 -22.83 16.59
N ASN A 207 11.07 -22.86 15.40
CA ASN A 207 10.51 -24.06 14.77
C ASN A 207 10.70 -24.00 13.24
N PRO A 208 11.92 -24.26 12.72
CA PRO A 208 12.21 -24.22 11.28
C PRO A 208 11.30 -25.14 10.45
#